data_AF-A0A0F3ISK5-F1
#
_entry.id   AF-A0A0F3ISK5-F1
#
_cell.length_a   1.000
_cell.length_b   1.000
_cell.length_c   1.000
_cell.angle_alpha   90.00
_cell.angle_beta   90.00
_cell.angle_gamma   90.00
#
_symmetry.space_group_name_H-M   'P 1'
#
loop_
_entity.id
_entity.type
_entity.pdbx_description
1 polymer ?
#
loop_
_entity_poly.entity_id
_entity_poly.type
_entity_poly.pdbx_seq_one_letter_code
_entity_poly.pdbx_strand_id
1 'polypeptide(L)'
;MPLNIKDPTTEQYVRELAAATGEGVTVAVRKAAQERLQRVRRDRSGRLAAELLDIGARCAALPDLDTRRAEAILDYDEHGLPR
;
A
#
# COMPACT_ATOMS: atom_id res chain seq x y z
N MET A 1 -22.60 -8.29 7.76
CA MET A 1 -23.67 -8.56 6.76
C MET A 1 -23.27 -9.76 5.91
N PRO A 2 -24.19 -10.68 5.56
CA PRO A 2 -23.87 -11.79 4.68
C PRO A 2 -23.59 -11.29 3.27
N LEU A 3 -22.51 -11.77 2.66
CA LEU A 3 -22.18 -11.53 1.26
C LEU A 3 -23.11 -12.41 0.40
N ASN A 4 -24.02 -11.82 -0.37
CA ASN A 4 -24.91 -12.54 -1.26
C ASN A 4 -24.42 -12.42 -2.71
N ILE A 5 -23.96 -13.53 -3.28
CA ILE A 5 -23.48 -13.60 -4.67
C ILE A 5 -24.45 -14.50 -5.44
N LYS A 6 -25.17 -13.93 -6.40
CA LYS A 6 -26.10 -14.64 -7.29
C LYS A 6 -25.48 -14.82 -8.67
N ASP A 7 -24.36 -15.52 -8.72
CA ASP A 7 -23.64 -15.84 -9.95
C ASP A 7 -23.29 -17.33 -9.95
N PRO A 8 -23.87 -18.15 -10.85
CA PRO A 8 -23.65 -19.60 -10.89
C PRO A 8 -22.18 -19.97 -11.10
N THR A 9 -21.45 -19.17 -11.88
CA THR A 9 -20.04 -19.38 -12.16
C THR A 9 -19.19 -19.23 -10.90
N THR A 10 -19.46 -18.20 -10.11
CA THR A 10 -18.80 -17.96 -8.81
C THR A 10 -19.10 -19.09 -7.84
N GLU A 11 -20.35 -19.57 -7.78
CA GLU A 11 -20.69 -20.71 -6.95
C GLU A 11 -19.90 -21.96 -7.34
N GLN A 12 -19.77 -22.23 -8.65
CA GLN A 12 -18.97 -23.34 -9.16
C GLN A 12 -17.50 -23.23 -8.73
N TYR A 13 -16.86 -22.08 -8.95
CA TYR A 13 -15.46 -21.87 -8.55
C TYR A 13 -15.24 -22.03 -7.05
N VAL A 14 -16.16 -21.53 -6.24
CA VAL A 14 -16.06 -21.64 -4.78
C VAL A 14 -16.21 -23.09 -4.32
N ARG A 15 -17.13 -23.84 -4.91
CA ARG A 15 -17.33 -25.27 -4.59
C ARG A 15 -16.13 -26.10 -5.02
N GLU A 16 -15.58 -25.83 -6.20
CA GLU A 16 -14.36 -26.49 -6.69
C GLU A 16 -13.17 -26.19 -5.78
N LEU A 17 -12.98 -24.92 -5.40
CA LEU A 17 -11.93 -24.52 -4.47
C LEU A 17 -12.08 -25.23 -3.12
N ALA A 18 -13.29 -25.23 -2.55
CA ALA A 18 -13.60 -25.89 -1.30
C ALA A 18 -13.30 -27.41 -1.36
N ALA A 19 -13.68 -28.07 -2.46
CA ALA A 19 -13.40 -29.49 -2.68
C ALA A 19 -11.90 -29.76 -2.82
N ALA A 20 -11.18 -28.94 -3.59
CA ALA A 20 -9.74 -29.08 -3.81
C ALA A 20 -8.92 -28.86 -2.52
N THR A 21 -9.38 -27.98 -1.63
CA THR A 21 -8.69 -27.68 -0.36
C THR A 21 -9.18 -28.52 0.81
N GLY A 22 -10.28 -29.26 0.66
CA GLY A 22 -10.95 -29.97 1.76
C GLY A 22 -11.57 -29.03 2.80
N GLU A 23 -11.94 -27.82 2.39
CA GLU A 23 -12.47 -26.79 3.29
C GLU A 23 -13.96 -26.56 3.08
N GLY A 24 -14.64 -25.97 4.06
CA GLY A 24 -16.01 -25.48 3.85
C GLY A 24 -16.05 -24.27 2.91
N VAL A 25 -17.11 -24.14 2.12
CA VAL A 25 -17.38 -23.04 1.17
C VAL A 25 -17.03 -21.66 1.75
N THR A 26 -17.52 -21.35 2.96
CA THR A 26 -17.26 -20.05 3.62
C THR A 26 -15.78 -19.84 3.94
N VAL A 27 -15.07 -20.90 4.34
CA VAL A 27 -13.63 -20.84 4.68
C VAL A 27 -12.82 -20.62 3.41
N ALA A 28 -13.14 -21.36 2.34
CA ALA A 28 -12.49 -21.25 1.04
C ALA A 28 -12.63 -19.82 0.45
N VAL A 29 -13.85 -19.26 0.45
CA VAL A 29 -14.09 -17.87 -0.03
C VAL A 29 -13.30 -16.86 0.79
N ARG A 30 -13.34 -16.99 2.12
CA ARG A 30 -12.65 -16.06 3.02
C ARG A 30 -11.14 -16.07 2.76
N LYS A 31 -10.54 -17.26 2.64
CA LYS A 31 -9.10 -17.39 2.37
C LYS A 31 -8.73 -16.86 0.99
N ALA A 32 -9.47 -17.22 -0.05
CA ALA A 32 -9.23 -16.71 -1.41
C ALA A 32 -9.28 -15.17 -1.48
N ALA A 33 -10.29 -14.57 -0.84
CA ALA A 33 -10.43 -13.12 -0.75
C ALA A 33 -9.27 -12.48 0.03
N GLN A 34 -8.88 -13.07 1.17
CA GLN A 34 -7.77 -12.60 2.00
C GLN A 34 -6.43 -12.66 1.25
N GLU A 35 -6.15 -13.76 0.56
CA GLU A 35 -4.94 -13.92 -0.26
C GLU A 35 -4.90 -12.92 -1.41
N ARG A 36 -6.00 -12.76 -2.15
CA ARG A 36 -6.06 -11.80 -3.24
C ARG A 36 -5.85 -10.37 -2.74
N LEU A 37 -6.46 -10.02 -1.61
CA LEU A 37 -6.28 -8.71 -0.99
C LEU A 37 -4.82 -8.49 -0.56
N GLN A 38 -4.16 -9.52 -0.01
CA GLN A 38 -2.75 -9.44 0.38
C GLN A 38 -1.84 -9.22 -0.85
N ARG A 39 -2.05 -9.96 -1.95
CA ARG A 39 -1.30 -9.78 -3.21
C ARG A 39 -1.46 -8.35 -3.74
N VAL A 40 -2.70 -7.87 -3.84
CA VAL A 40 -3.00 -6.50 -4.30
C VAL A 40 -2.39 -5.43 -3.40
N ARG A 41 -2.38 -5.64 -2.07
CA ARG A 41 -1.74 -4.71 -1.13
C ARG A 41 -0.23 -4.68 -1.30
N ARG A 42 0.42 -5.84 -1.43
CA ARG A 42 1.87 -5.93 -1.68
C ARG A 42 2.26 -5.23 -2.97
N ASP A 43 1.51 -5.44 -4.05
CA ASP A 43 1.77 -4.80 -5.34
C ASP A 43 1.66 -3.26 -5.24
N ARG A 44 0.69 -2.74 -4.48
CA ARG A 44 0.58 -1.29 -4.23
C ARG A 44 1.73 -0.73 -3.39
N SER A 45 2.16 -1.45 -2.35
CA SER A 45 3.28 -1.02 -1.51
C SER A 45 4.58 -0.95 -2.32
N GLY A 46 4.84 -1.91 -3.20
CA GLY A 46 5.99 -1.89 -4.11
C GLY A 46 5.95 -0.68 -5.06
N ARG A 47 4.78 -0.38 -5.62
CA ARG A 47 4.60 0.80 -6.49
C ARG A 47 4.82 2.12 -5.75
N LEU A 48 4.28 2.26 -4.55
CA LEU A 48 4.45 3.50 -3.75
C LEU A 48 5.93 3.70 -3.37
N ALA A 49 6.63 2.64 -2.96
CA ALA A 49 8.05 2.73 -2.65
C ALA A 49 8.87 3.17 -3.88
N ALA A 50 8.57 2.61 -5.07
CA ALA A 50 9.22 3.02 -6.31
C ALA A 50 8.94 4.49 -6.67
N GLU A 51 7.69 4.95 -6.52
CA GLU A 51 7.32 6.37 -6.74
C GLU A 51 8.05 7.31 -5.77
N LEU A 52 8.18 6.95 -4.50
CA LEU A 52 8.91 7.75 -3.51
C LEU A 52 10.41 7.83 -3.82
N LEU A 53 11.03 6.72 -4.23
CA LEU A 53 12.44 6.70 -4.64
C LEU A 53 12.69 7.55 -5.88
N ASP A 54 11.79 7.49 -6.86
CA ASP A 54 11.86 8.30 -8.08
C ASP A 54 11.71 9.81 -7.78
N ILE A 55 10.80 10.20 -6.89
CA ILE A 55 10.71 11.58 -6.36
C ILE A 55 12.03 11.98 -5.68
N GLY A 56 12.54 11.14 -4.79
CA GLY A 56 13.79 11.41 -4.06
C GLY A 56 14.99 11.61 -5.00
N ALA A 57 15.12 10.76 -6.02
CA ALA A 57 16.17 10.86 -7.03
C ALA A 57 16.07 12.17 -7.83
N ARG A 58 14.86 12.58 -8.21
CA ARG A 58 14.65 13.88 -8.88
C ARG A 58 15.03 15.05 -7.98
N CYS A 59 14.60 15.04 -6.72
CA CYS A 59 14.94 16.10 -5.76
C CYS A 59 16.46 16.19 -5.52
N ALA A 60 17.13 15.04 -5.37
CA ALA A 60 18.58 14.98 -5.14
C ALA A 60 19.40 15.44 -6.35
N ALA A 61 18.85 15.39 -7.56
CA ALA A 61 19.51 15.87 -8.78
C ALA A 61 19.39 17.38 -9.00
N LEU A 62 18.58 18.09 -8.21
CA LEU A 62 18.44 19.55 -8.32
C LEU A 62 19.68 20.25 -7.73
N PRO A 63 20.12 21.38 -8.32
CA PRO A 63 21.21 22.16 -7.78
C PRO A 63 20.82 22.76 -6.43
N ASP A 64 21.77 22.81 -5.50
CA ASP A 64 21.58 23.55 -4.25
C ASP A 64 21.66 25.06 -4.52
N LEU A 65 20.52 25.74 -4.36
CA LEU A 65 20.38 27.18 -4.60
C LEU A 65 20.60 28.00 -3.31
N ASP A 66 20.61 27.37 -2.15
CA ASP A 66 20.73 28.03 -0.86
C ASP A 66 21.55 27.18 0.09
N THR A 67 22.85 27.48 0.13
CA THR A 67 23.82 26.76 0.94
C THR A 67 23.83 27.19 2.40
N ARG A 68 22.85 28.00 2.84
CA ARG A 68 22.70 28.32 4.27
C ARG A 68 22.48 27.02 5.04
N ARG A 69 23.00 26.99 6.25
CA ARG A 69 22.72 25.89 7.17
C ARG A 69 21.25 25.90 7.55
N ALA A 70 20.69 24.72 7.87
CA ALA A 70 19.29 24.59 8.26
C ALA A 70 18.89 25.58 9.37
N GLU A 71 19.77 25.81 10.35
CA GLU A 71 19.52 26.76 11.45
C GLU A 71 19.40 28.21 10.95
N ALA A 72 20.20 28.60 9.97
CA ALA A 72 20.17 29.93 9.35
C ALA A 72 19.04 30.10 8.32
N ILE A 73 18.45 29.00 7.84
CA ILE A 73 17.23 29.03 7.02
C ILE A 73 15.99 29.22 7.90
N LEU A 74 15.97 28.56 9.07
CA LEU A 74 14.87 28.66 10.03
C LEU A 74 14.83 30.02 10.75
N ASP A 75 16.01 30.61 11.02
CA ASP A 75 16.18 31.94 11.64
C ASP A 75 15.46 32.09 13.00
N TYR A 76 15.40 31.00 13.76
CA TYR A 76 14.91 31.00 15.13
C TYR A 76 16.02 31.29 16.13
N ASP A 77 15.69 32.02 17.20
CA ASP A 77 16.57 32.20 18.36
C ASP A 77 16.60 30.95 19.26
N GLU A 78 17.37 31.02 20.36
CA GLU A 78 17.53 29.93 21.33
C GLU A 78 16.23 29.57 22.09
N HIS A 79 15.19 30.40 21.96
CA HIS A 79 13.86 30.19 22.55
C HIS A 79 12.82 29.74 21.51
N GLY A 80 13.22 29.57 20.25
CA GLY A 80 12.33 29.17 19.16
C GLY A 80 11.46 30.30 18.62
N LEU A 81 11.81 31.56 18.88
CA LEU A 81 11.14 32.73 18.33
C LEU A 81 11.85 33.17 17.05
N PRO A 82 11.10 33.60 16.00
CA PRO A 82 11.72 34.17 14.82
C PRO A 82 12.47 35.44 15.21
N ARG A 83 13.71 35.56 14.74
CA ARG A 83 14.50 36.79 14.89
C ARG A 83 13.97 37.95 14.04
#